data_AF-A0A9E0RUC8-F1
#
_entry.id   AF-A0A9E0RUC8-F1
#
_cell.length_a   1.000
_cell.length_b   1.000
_cell.length_c   1.000
_cell.angle_alpha   90.00
_cell.angle_beta   90.00
_cell.angle_gamma   90.00
#
_symmetry.space_group_name_H-M   'P 1'
#
loop_
_entity.id
_entity.type
_entity.pdbx_description
1 polymer ?
#
loop_
_entity_poly.entity_id
_entity_poly.type
_entity_poly.pdbx_seq_one_letter_code
_entity_poly.pdbx_strand_id
1 'polypeptide(L)'
;GAHLDTLLGQFNGSYIMTAAAYNAGASRPRQWIGDYGDPRAGEVDPIDWVEFIPFSETRNYVQRVLENTQVYRHRLSGQPETVKLSDDLQRGRFGND
;
A
#
# COMPACT_ATOMS: atom_id res chain seq x y z
N GLY A 1 -12.33 -0.12 9.59
CA GLY A 1 -12.71 -1.22 10.51
C GLY A 1 -11.53 -1.45 11.43
N ALA A 2 -11.74 -1.61 12.74
CA ALA A 2 -10.71 -1.39 13.76
C ALA A 2 -9.33 -2.03 13.46
N HIS A 3 -9.27 -3.24 12.91
CA HIS A 3 -8.01 -3.88 12.53
C HIS A 3 -7.30 -3.20 11.35
N LEU A 4 -8.02 -2.90 10.26
CA LEU A 4 -7.46 -2.21 9.09
C LEU A 4 -7.01 -0.79 9.45
N ASP A 5 -7.79 -0.07 10.25
CA ASP A 5 -7.46 1.30 10.68
C ASP A 5 -6.20 1.28 11.56
N THR A 6 -6.04 0.25 12.40
CA THR A 6 -4.84 0.02 13.19
C THR A 6 -3.62 -0.22 12.29
N LEU A 7 -3.71 -1.08 11.29
CA LEU A 7 -2.61 -1.33 10.34
C LEU A 7 -2.26 -0.06 9.57
N LEU A 8 -3.27 0.67 9.10
CA LEU A 8 -3.08 1.92 8.38
C LEU A 8 -2.30 2.94 9.21
N GLY A 9 -2.63 3.08 10.50
CA GLY A 9 -1.88 3.92 11.44
C GLY A 9 -0.43 3.45 11.64
N GLN A 10 -0.20 2.13 11.79
CA GLN A 10 1.15 1.58 11.95
C GLN A 10 2.06 1.84 10.76
N PHE A 11 1.50 1.93 9.56
CA PHE A 11 2.25 2.17 8.32
C PHE A 11 2.15 3.60 7.81
N ASN A 12 1.84 4.57 8.68
CA ASN A 12 1.76 6.00 8.34
C ASN A 12 0.78 6.29 7.17
N GLY A 13 -0.29 5.51 7.03
CA GLY A 13 -1.23 5.66 5.93
C GLY A 13 -0.81 5.02 4.61
N SER A 14 0.33 4.31 4.56
CA SER A 14 0.78 3.63 3.33
C SER A 14 -0.13 2.48 2.95
N TYR A 15 -0.73 2.56 1.76
CA TYR A 15 -1.66 1.54 1.27
C TYR A 15 -0.98 0.23 0.93
N ILE A 16 0.18 0.28 0.25
CA ILE A 16 0.90 -0.93 -0.16
C ILE A 16 1.35 -1.75 1.05
N MET A 17 1.85 -1.07 2.09
CA MET A 17 2.30 -1.73 3.32
C MET A 17 1.14 -2.23 4.16
N THR A 18 0.04 -1.48 4.22
CA THR A 18 -1.18 -1.88 4.94
C THR A 18 -1.81 -3.12 4.30
N ALA A 19 -1.94 -3.15 2.98
CA ALA A 19 -2.47 -4.29 2.26
C ALA A 19 -1.57 -5.54 2.42
N ALA A 20 -0.25 -5.36 2.34
CA ALA A 20 0.71 -6.42 2.59
C ALA A 20 0.60 -6.95 4.03
N ALA A 21 0.47 -6.07 5.03
CA ALA A 21 0.32 -6.45 6.43
C ALA A 21 -0.99 -7.16 6.71
N TYR A 22 -2.08 -6.77 6.04
CA TYR A 22 -3.38 -7.40 6.19
C TYR A 22 -3.36 -8.86 5.71
N ASN A 23 -2.65 -9.15 4.60
CA ASN A 23 -2.56 -10.50 4.04
C ASN A 23 -1.44 -11.34 4.69
N ALA A 24 -0.25 -10.79 4.89
CA ALA A 24 0.94 -11.53 5.35
C ALA A 24 1.25 -11.36 6.85
N GLY A 25 0.50 -10.53 7.56
CA GLY A 25 0.75 -10.15 8.95
C GLY A 25 1.70 -8.94 9.08
N ALA A 26 1.47 -8.09 10.08
CA ALA A 26 2.18 -6.82 10.24
C ALA A 26 3.70 -6.92 10.46
N SER A 27 4.21 -8.09 10.88
CA SER A 27 5.66 -8.31 11.03
C SER A 27 6.38 -8.36 9.68
N ARG A 28 5.71 -8.80 8.61
CA ARG A 28 6.34 -9.01 7.30
C ARG A 28 6.74 -7.71 6.60
N PRO A 29 5.86 -6.71 6.41
CA PRO A 29 6.29 -5.44 5.83
C PRO A 29 7.36 -4.72 6.65
N ARG A 30 7.37 -4.88 7.99
CA ARG A 30 8.43 -4.34 8.85
C ARG A 30 9.78 -5.00 8.59
N GLN A 31 9.79 -6.32 8.37
CA GLN A 31 11.00 -7.04 7.98
C GLN A 31 11.48 -6.56 6.59
N TRP A 32 10.57 -6.46 5.62
CA TRP A 32 10.92 -6.08 4.25
C TRP A 32 11.41 -4.63 4.11
N ILE A 33 11.04 -3.74 5.03
CA ILE A 33 11.72 -2.43 5.14
C ILE A 33 13.21 -2.61 5.37
N GLY A 34 13.61 -3.50 6.29
CA GLY A 34 15.02 -3.78 6.56
C GLY A 34 15.72 -4.47 5.40
N ASP A 35 15.00 -5.32 4.66
CA ASP A 35 15.57 -6.09 3.54
C ASP A 35 15.68 -5.27 2.24
N TYR A 36 14.73 -4.38 1.97
CA TYR A 36 14.56 -3.72 0.66
C TYR A 36 14.52 -2.18 0.72
N GLY A 37 14.50 -1.57 1.91
CA GLY A 37 14.28 -0.13 2.12
C GLY A 37 12.82 0.21 2.42
N ASP A 38 12.60 1.36 3.08
CA ASP A 38 11.27 1.90 3.36
C ASP A 38 10.75 2.74 2.18
N PRO A 39 9.68 2.32 1.48
CA PRO A 39 9.11 3.09 0.37
C PRO A 39 8.54 4.44 0.82
N ARG A 40 8.21 4.57 2.11
CA ARG A 40 7.75 5.82 2.72
C ARG A 40 8.89 6.81 2.93
N ALA A 41 10.11 6.34 3.13
CA ALA A 41 11.29 7.19 3.22
C ALA A 41 11.86 7.55 1.83
N GLY A 42 11.30 6.97 0.76
CA GLY A 42 11.85 7.12 -0.59
C GLY A 42 13.14 6.35 -0.82
N GLU A 43 13.47 5.39 0.06
CA GLU A 43 14.65 4.53 -0.05
C GLU A 43 14.54 3.52 -1.20
N VAL A 44 13.31 3.23 -1.63
CA VAL A 44 12.96 2.30 -2.69
C VAL A 44 11.72 2.79 -3.43
N ASP A 45 11.65 2.53 -4.74
CA ASP A 45 10.46 2.84 -5.51
C ASP A 45 9.28 1.99 -5.00
N PRO A 46 8.08 2.57 -4.78
CA PRO A 46 6.92 1.82 -4.30
C PRO A 46 6.54 0.61 -5.18
N ILE A 47 6.75 0.67 -6.49
CA ILE A 47 6.47 -0.43 -7.41
C ILE A 47 7.47 -1.55 -7.19
N ASP A 48 8.77 -1.22 -7.13
CA ASP A 48 9.83 -2.19 -6.86
C ASP A 48 9.63 -2.86 -5.50
N TRP A 49 9.25 -2.09 -4.47
CA TRP A 49 8.95 -2.64 -3.15
C TRP A 49 7.83 -3.69 -3.18
N VAL A 50 6.77 -3.45 -3.96
CA VAL A 50 5.69 -4.42 -4.16
C VAL A 50 6.19 -5.66 -4.92
N GLU A 51 7.01 -5.48 -5.95
CA GLU A 51 7.57 -6.59 -6.74
C GLU A 51 8.60 -7.43 -5.96
N PHE A 52 9.27 -6.86 -4.96
CA PHE A 52 10.17 -7.59 -4.07
C PHE A 52 9.46 -8.43 -3.01
N ILE A 53 8.14 -8.28 -2.83
CA ILE A 53 7.36 -9.14 -1.92
C ILE A 53 7.55 -10.61 -2.33
N PRO A 54 8.10 -11.47 -1.46
CA PRO A 54 8.48 -12.85 -1.82
C PRO A 54 7.28 -13.78 -1.95
N PHE A 55 6.14 -13.43 -1.34
CA PHE A 55 4.92 -14.20 -1.41
C PHE A 55 4.07 -13.71 -2.58
N SER A 56 3.97 -14.52 -3.63
CA SER A 56 3.18 -14.19 -4.83
C SER A 56 1.71 -13.91 -4.51
N GLU A 57 1.14 -14.64 -3.54
CA GLU A 57 -0.21 -14.38 -3.02
C GLU A 57 -0.34 -12.95 -2.47
N THR A 58 0.60 -12.54 -1.62
CA THR A 58 0.60 -11.20 -1.02
C THR A 58 0.82 -10.11 -2.06
N ARG A 59 1.71 -10.32 -3.03
CA ARG A 59 1.93 -9.37 -4.13
C ARG A 59 0.64 -9.17 -4.94
N ASN A 60 0.01 -10.26 -5.37
CA ASN A 60 -1.26 -10.23 -6.09
C ASN A 60 -2.37 -9.58 -5.25
N TYR A 61 -2.37 -9.80 -3.93
CA TYR A 61 -3.32 -9.18 -3.02
C TYR A 61 -3.16 -7.66 -2.99
N VAL A 62 -1.93 -7.15 -2.85
CA VAL A 62 -1.66 -5.70 -2.86
C VAL A 62 -2.11 -5.06 -4.16
N GLN A 63 -1.75 -5.66 -5.31
CA GLN A 63 -2.15 -5.16 -6.64
C GLN A 63 -3.68 -5.11 -6.78
N ARG A 64 -4.39 -6.18 -6.41
CA ARG A 64 -5.87 -6.23 -6.45
C ARG A 64 -6.54 -5.21 -5.53
N VAL A 65 -5.96 -4.94 -4.36
CA VAL A 65 -6.49 -3.91 -3.45
C VAL A 65 -6.37 -2.52 -4.07
N LEU A 66 -5.23 -2.19 -4.68
CA LEU A 66 -5.03 -0.91 -5.36
C LEU A 66 -5.96 -0.75 -6.58
N GLU A 67 -6.09 -1.79 -7.41
CA GLU A 67 -7.02 -1.81 -8.55
C GLU A 67 -8.47 -1.58 -8.11
N ASN A 68 -8.93 -2.37 -7.13
CA ASN A 68 -10.29 -2.25 -6.62
C ASN A 68 -10.56 -0.90 -5.98
N THR A 69 -9.55 -0.29 -5.34
CA THR A 69 -9.68 1.05 -4.76
C THR A 69 -10.04 2.08 -5.84
N GLN A 70 -9.46 2.00 -7.03
CA GLN A 70 -9.83 2.89 -8.14
C GLN A 70 -11.26 2.60 -8.64
N VAL A 71 -11.60 1.32 -8.80
CA VAL A 71 -12.95 0.89 -9.25
C VAL A 71 -14.03 1.40 -8.30
N TYR A 72 -13.84 1.27 -6.98
CA TYR A 72 -14.80 1.72 -6.00
C TYR A 72 -14.89 3.25 -5.92
N ARG A 73 -13.79 3.98 -6.02
CA ARG A 73 -13.83 5.45 -6.09
C ARG A 73 -14.67 5.94 -7.25
N HIS A 74 -14.46 5.37 -8.44
CA HIS A 74 -15.26 5.70 -9.61
C HIS A 74 -16.75 5.41 -9.39
N ARG A 75 -17.10 4.19 -8.94
CA ARG A 75 -18.50 3.81 -8.68
C ARG A 75 -19.19 4.69 -7.64
N LEU A 76 -18.48 5.05 -6.56
CA LEU A 76 -19.03 5.82 -5.45
C LEU A 76 -19.16 7.31 -5.75
N SER A 77 -18.31 7.86 -6.62
CA SER A 77 -18.39 9.26 -7.02
C SER A 77 -19.63 9.58 -7.88
N GLY A 78 -20.23 8.56 -8.51
CA GLY A 78 -21.35 8.74 -9.44
C GLY A 78 -20.97 9.46 -10.74
N GLN A 79 -19.68 9.75 -10.97
CA GLN A 79 -19.14 10.47 -12.11
C GLN A 79 -17.78 9.85 -12.54
N PRO A 80 -17.26 10.20 -13.73
CA PRO A 80 -15.88 9.85 -14.08
C PRO A 80 -14.90 10.40 -13.04
N GLU A 81 -14.03 9.52 -12.52
CA GLU A 81 -12.97 9.87 -11.56
C GLU A 81 -11.62 9.63 -12.21
N THR A 82 -10.66 10.51 -11.92
CA THR A 82 -9.29 10.34 -12.38
C THR A 82 -8.61 9.23 -11.59
N VAL A 83 -7.85 8.37 -12.27
CA VAL A 83 -7.04 7.34 -11.61
C VAL A 83 -6.00 8.00 -10.72
N LYS A 84 -5.98 7.67 -9.42
CA LYS A 84 -5.05 8.22 -8.42
C LYS A 84 -4.00 7.20 -7.98
N LEU A 85 -3.72 6.22 -8.83
CA LEU A 85 -2.84 5.11 -8.49
C LEU A 85 -1.44 5.58 -8.07
N SER A 86 -0.86 6.56 -8.78
CA SER A 86 0.44 7.14 -8.43
C SER A 86 0.44 7.76 -7.03
N ASP A 87 -0.63 8.49 -6.67
CA ASP A 87 -0.78 9.09 -5.34
C ASP A 87 -0.93 8.01 -4.26
N ASP A 88 -1.69 6.95 -4.55
CA ASP A 88 -1.92 5.85 -3.60
C ASP A 88 -0.65 5.02 -3.35
N LEU A 89 0.17 4.80 -4.39
CA LEU A 89 1.46 4.12 -4.28
C LEU A 89 2.43 4.92 -3.39
N GLN A 90 2.36 6.25 -3.44
CA GLN A 90 3.22 7.15 -2.67
C GLN A 90 2.65 7.53 -1.30
N ARG A 91 1.45 7.06 -0.96
CA ARG A 91 0.77 7.47 0.27
C ARG A 91 1.58 7.09 1.51
N GLY A 92 1.58 7.98 2.49
CA GLY A 92 2.25 7.77 3.77
C GLY A 92 3.76 7.97 3.74
N ARG A 93 4.30 8.58 2.67
CA ARG A 93 5.68 9.06 2.63
C ARG A 93 5.98 10.03 3.77
N PHE A 94 7.20 9.92 4.31
CA PHE A 94 7.72 10.84 5.30
C PHE A 94 8.14 12.13 4.57
N GLY A 95 7.35 13.19 4.71
CA GLY A 95 7.60 14.50 4.10
C GLY A 95 6.71 14.82 2.89
N ASN A 96 5.62 15.54 3.18
CA ASN A 96 5.04 16.67 2.44
C ASN A 96 3.95 17.32 3.35
N ASP A 97 4.31 17.54 4.63
CA ASP A 97 3.64 18.53 5.49
C ASP A 97 4.45 19.83 5.44
#